data_AF-M8DF96-F1
#
_entry.id   AF-M8DF96-F1
#
_cell.length_a   1.000
_cell.length_b   1.000
_cell.length_c   1.000
_cell.angle_alpha   90.00
_cell.angle_beta   90.00
_cell.angle_gamma   90.00
#
_symmetry.space_group_name_H-M   'P 1'
#
loop_
_entity.id
_entity.type
_entity.pdbx_description
1 polymer ?
#
loop_
_entity_poly.entity_id
_entity_poly.type
_entity_poly.pdbx_seq_one_letter_code
_entity_poly.pdbx_strand_id
1 'polypeptide(L)'
;MEIMLRNVVYRKRVKILNVPVQVCQNDHCSHSQVVDVVKEDLKELMENLGQYPERQNIEFEDVSELSHLLVLIANQEEDATVRQALEERVNELLDLFLLAQSLGDQEWMRELRQRLTKIMI
;
A
#
# COMPACT_ATOMS: atom_id res chain seq x y z
N MET A 1 -19.42 2.28 -7.02
CA MET A 1 -18.32 2.72 -6.14
C MET A 1 -17.05 2.20 -6.78
N GLU A 2 -16.01 3.03 -6.85
CA GLU A 2 -14.76 2.71 -7.53
C GLU A 2 -13.58 2.97 -6.60
N ILE A 3 -12.54 2.16 -6.68
CA ILE A 3 -11.33 2.39 -5.90
C ILE A 3 -10.44 3.34 -6.68
N MET A 4 -10.05 4.44 -6.05
CA MET A 4 -9.10 5.41 -6.58
C MET A 4 -7.98 5.64 -5.56
N LEU A 5 -6.77 5.85 -6.06
CA LEU A 5 -5.65 6.28 -5.24
C LEU A 5 -5.76 7.79 -5.02
N ARG A 6 -5.78 8.22 -3.75
CA ARG A 6 -5.96 9.62 -3.34
C ARG A 6 -4.92 10.04 -2.31
N ASN A 7 -4.66 11.34 -2.26
CA ASN A 7 -3.79 11.91 -1.25
C ASN A 7 -4.59 12.24 0.01
N VAL A 8 -4.16 11.74 1.16
CA VAL A 8 -4.74 12.06 2.47
C VAL A 8 -3.86 13.08 3.18
N VAL A 9 -4.44 14.20 3.60
CA VAL A 9 -3.72 15.25 4.32
C VAL A 9 -3.98 15.10 5.82
N TYR A 10 -2.95 14.71 6.57
CA TYR A 10 -3.03 14.59 8.02
C TYR A 10 -2.49 15.84 8.71
N ARG A 11 -3.34 16.44 9.55
CA ARG A 11 -3.04 17.65 10.35
C ARG A 11 -2.37 18.80 9.59
N LYS A 12 -2.65 18.93 8.29
CA LYS A 12 -2.08 19.96 7.39
C LYS A 12 -0.54 19.95 7.30
N ARG A 13 0.12 18.89 7.77
CA ARG A 13 1.58 18.79 7.81
C ARG A 13 2.10 17.58 7.03
N VAL A 14 1.39 16.45 7.12
CA VAL A 14 1.78 15.22 6.44
C VAL A 14 0.85 14.99 5.26
N LYS A 15 1.43 14.72 4.10
CA LYS A 15 0.69 14.29 2.91
C LYS A 15 1.00 12.81 2.69
N ILE A 16 -0.01 11.97 2.90
CA ILE A 16 0.08 10.54 2.66
C ILE A 16 -0.43 10.30 1.25
N LEU A 17 0.44 9.81 0.38
CA LEU A 17 0.21 9.64 -1.05
C LEU A 17 -0.38 8.26 -1.33
N ASN A 18 -1.04 8.10 -2.47
CA ASN A 18 -1.54 6.82 -2.98
C ASN A 18 -2.46 6.02 -2.05
N VAL A 19 -3.24 6.66 -1.17
CA VAL A 19 -4.16 5.94 -0.27
C VAL A 19 -5.37 5.42 -1.07
N PRO A 20 -5.69 4.11 -1.00
CA PRO A 20 -6.88 3.55 -1.64
C PRO A 20 -8.18 4.04 -1.01
N VAL A 21 -9.03 4.68 -1.82
CA VAL A 21 -10.31 5.27 -1.40
C VAL A 21 -11.42 4.79 -2.33
N GLN A 22 -12.50 4.26 -1.76
CA GLN A 22 -13.76 4.04 -2.46
C GLN A 22 -14.45 5.37 -2.67
N VAL A 23 -14.68 5.71 -3.93
CA VAL A 23 -15.38 6.92 -4.36
C VAL A 23 -16.72 6.53 -4.99
N CYS A 24 -17.75 7.27 -4.62
CA CYS A 24 -19.06 7.15 -5.23
C CYS A 24 -19.02 7.61 -6.69
N GLN A 25 -19.59 6.85 -7.61
CA GLN A 25 -19.59 7.19 -9.05
C GLN A 25 -20.73 8.14 -9.45
N ASN A 26 -21.66 8.43 -8.53
CA ASN A 26 -22.76 9.34 -8.79
C ASN A 26 -22.31 10.78 -8.53
N ASP A 27 -22.50 11.68 -9.50
CA ASP A 27 -22.16 13.10 -9.38
C ASP A 27 -22.86 13.82 -8.21
N HIS A 28 -23.97 13.27 -7.72
CA HIS A 28 -24.69 13.78 -6.56
C HIS A 28 -24.15 13.24 -5.22
N CYS A 29 -23.12 12.39 -5.24
CA CYS A 29 -22.61 11.66 -4.10
C CYS A 29 -21.13 12.01 -3.87
N SER A 30 -20.89 12.97 -2.97
CA SER A 30 -19.53 13.37 -2.57
C SER A 30 -18.90 12.46 -1.51
N HIS A 31 -19.45 11.25 -1.32
CA HIS A 31 -18.96 10.32 -0.33
C HIS A 31 -17.69 9.62 -0.82
N SER A 32 -16.66 9.67 0.02
CA SER A 32 -15.41 8.95 -0.19
C SER A 32 -15.01 8.30 1.13
N GLN A 33 -14.55 7.05 1.04
CA GLN A 33 -14.19 6.26 2.21
C GLN A 33 -12.91 5.49 1.93
N VAL A 34 -11.97 5.51 2.87
CA VAL A 34 -10.78 4.64 2.81
C VAL A 34 -11.22 3.18 2.74
N VAL A 35 -10.63 2.41 1.83
CA VAL A 35 -10.91 0.97 1.67
C VAL A 35 -10.68 0.26 3.01
N ASP A 36 -11.63 -0.57 3.44
CA ASP A 36 -11.61 -1.18 4.78
C ASP A 36 -10.30 -1.93 5.08
N VAL A 37 -9.77 -2.65 4.10
CA VAL A 37 -8.55 -3.47 4.22
C VAL A 37 -7.33 -2.64 4.64
N VAL A 38 -7.24 -1.36 4.25
CA VAL A 38 -6.07 -0.52 4.55
C VAL A 38 -6.28 0.40 5.75
N LYS A 39 -7.45 0.34 6.41
CA LYS A 39 -7.75 1.24 7.53
C LYS A 39 -6.81 1.04 8.71
N GLU A 40 -6.47 -0.22 9.03
CA GLU A 40 -5.56 -0.51 10.13
C GLU A 40 -4.13 -0.06 9.81
N ASP A 41 -3.61 -0.31 8.59
CA ASP A 41 -2.30 0.20 8.15
C ASP A 41 -2.23 1.73 8.25
N LEU A 42 -3.28 2.43 7.79
CA LEU A 42 -3.37 3.88 7.85
C LEU A 42 -3.43 4.40 9.29
N LYS A 43 -4.18 3.70 10.15
CA LYS A 43 -4.30 4.05 11.56
C LYS A 43 -2.98 3.88 12.29
N GLU A 44 -2.29 2.76 12.09
CA GLU A 44 -0.96 2.51 12.65
C GLU A 44 0.04 3.58 12.20
N LEU A 45 0.02 3.97 10.92
CA LEU A 45 0.83 5.08 10.41
C LEU A 45 0.50 6.40 11.12
N MET A 46 -0.78 6.73 11.29
CA MET A 46 -1.23 7.96 11.96
C MET A 46 -0.85 7.98 13.46
N GLU A 47 -0.86 6.82 14.11
CA GLU A 47 -0.41 6.64 15.51
C GLU A 47 1.11 6.85 15.62
N ASN A 48 1.89 6.24 14.72
CA ASN A 48 3.35 6.40 14.67
C ASN A 48 3.78 7.85 14.40
N LEU A 49 3.00 8.61 13.63
CA LEU A 49 3.23 10.04 13.39
C LEU A 49 2.99 10.92 14.63
N GLY A 50 2.33 10.42 15.66
CA GLY A 50 2.10 11.13 16.92
C GLY A 50 1.24 12.38 16.76
N GLN A 51 1.24 13.28 17.77
CA GLN A 51 0.40 14.49 17.80
C GLN A 51 0.92 15.65 16.92
N TYR A 52 2.24 15.79 16.81
CA TYR A 52 2.90 16.91 16.14
C TYR A 52 3.92 16.40 15.12
N PRO A 53 3.48 15.76 14.04
CA PRO A 53 4.41 15.27 13.03
C PRO A 53 5.13 16.43 12.33
N GLU A 54 6.34 16.13 11.88
CA GLU A 54 7.08 16.99 10.95
C GLU A 54 6.37 17.08 9.60
N ARG A 55 6.72 18.11 8.83
CA ARG A 55 6.15 18.30 7.50
C ARG A 55 6.85 17.36 6.52
N GLN A 56 6.12 16.37 6.02
CA GLN A 56 6.69 15.34 5.14
C GLN A 56 5.63 14.76 4.19
N ASN A 57 6.12 14.07 3.15
CA ASN A 57 5.31 13.23 2.28
C ASN A 57 5.63 11.77 2.59
N ILE A 58 4.61 10.91 2.58
CA ILE A 58 4.76 9.48 2.83
C ILE A 58 4.04 8.75 1.71
N GLU A 59 4.75 7.89 1.00
CA GLU A 59 4.17 6.98 0.01
C GLU A 59 3.46 5.84 0.76
N PHE A 60 2.15 5.69 0.58
CA PHE A 60 1.40 4.70 1.36
C PHE A 60 1.62 3.27 0.87
N GLU A 61 2.10 3.09 -0.36
CA GLU A 61 2.59 1.81 -0.88
C GLU A 61 3.78 1.23 -0.11
N ASP A 62 4.56 2.06 0.59
CA ASP A 62 5.65 1.57 1.45
C ASP A 62 5.12 0.99 2.77
N VAL A 63 3.86 1.30 3.11
CA VAL A 63 3.21 0.93 4.38
C VAL A 63 2.15 -0.16 4.17
N SER A 64 1.38 -0.06 3.08
CA SER A 64 0.25 -0.94 2.79
C SER A 64 0.47 -1.72 1.49
N GLU A 65 0.47 -3.04 1.60
CA GLU A 65 0.68 -3.95 0.46
C GLU A 65 -0.48 -3.83 -0.56
N LEU A 66 -1.72 -3.59 -0.12
CA LEU A 66 -2.82 -3.36 -1.06
C LEU A 66 -2.60 -2.08 -1.88
N SER A 67 -2.11 -1.03 -1.23
CA SER A 67 -1.76 0.22 -1.90
C SER A 67 -0.66 0.00 -2.93
N HIS A 68 0.39 -0.75 -2.55
CA HIS A 68 1.47 -1.13 -3.46
C HIS A 68 0.97 -1.87 -4.69
N LEU A 69 0.11 -2.87 -4.52
CA LEU A 69 -0.49 -3.62 -5.64
C LEU A 69 -1.31 -2.71 -6.55
N LEU A 70 -2.13 -1.81 -6.00
CA LEU A 70 -2.93 -0.88 -6.80
C LEU A 70 -2.07 0.12 -7.57
N VAL A 71 -0.95 0.58 -7.00
CA VAL A 71 0.03 1.43 -7.70
C VAL A 71 0.69 0.65 -8.84
N LEU A 72 1.07 -0.61 -8.63
CA LEU A 72 1.61 -1.47 -9.69
C LEU A 72 0.61 -1.63 -10.83
N ILE A 73 -0.64 -1.97 -10.53
CA ILE A 73 -1.70 -2.14 -11.54
C ILE A 73 -1.95 -0.83 -12.28
N ALA A 74 -2.00 0.30 -11.58
CA ALA A 74 -2.21 1.61 -12.20
C ALA A 74 -1.04 2.06 -13.09
N ASN A 75 0.17 1.55 -12.84
CA ASN A 75 1.37 1.83 -13.63
C ASN A 75 1.60 0.83 -14.77
N GLN A 76 0.91 -0.32 -14.77
CA GLN A 76 0.94 -1.28 -15.86
C GLN A 76 0.01 -0.84 -17.01
N GLU A 77 0.38 -1.16 -18.25
CA GLU A 77 -0.48 -0.89 -19.42
C GLU A 77 -1.82 -1.65 -19.30
N GLU A 78 -2.88 -1.14 -19.95
CA GLU A 78 -4.30 -1.50 -19.79
C GLU A 78 -4.66 -3.01 -19.80
N ASP A 79 -3.74 -3.89 -20.22
CA ASP A 79 -3.93 -5.33 -20.36
C ASP A 79 -3.47 -6.17 -19.16
N ALA A 80 -2.79 -5.60 -18.17
CA ALA A 80 -2.31 -6.37 -17.03
C ALA A 80 -3.39 -6.56 -15.97
N THR A 81 -3.80 -7.81 -15.76
CA THR A 81 -4.79 -8.14 -14.74
C THR A 81 -4.21 -8.00 -13.34
N VAL A 82 -5.04 -7.65 -12.35
CA VAL A 82 -4.71 -7.65 -10.90
C VAL A 82 -3.94 -8.91 -10.50
N ARG A 83 -4.32 -10.05 -11.08
CA ARG A 83 -3.69 -11.35 -10.82
C ARG A 83 -2.25 -11.44 -11.34
N GLN A 84 -1.97 -10.90 -12.52
CA GLN A 84 -0.61 -10.88 -13.07
C GLN A 84 0.29 -9.97 -12.24
N ALA A 85 -0.17 -8.77 -11.89
CA ALA A 85 0.55 -7.87 -11.01
C ALA A 85 0.84 -8.50 -9.63
N LEU A 86 -0.12 -9.28 -9.10
CA LEU A 86 0.06 -10.04 -7.86
C LEU A 86 1.11 -11.14 -8.00
N GLU A 87 1.03 -11.94 -9.07
CA GLU A 87 1.98 -13.02 -9.36
C GLU A 87 3.40 -12.48 -9.55
N GLU A 88 3.57 -11.38 -10.29
CA GLU A 88 4.85 -10.67 -10.44
C GLU A 88 5.39 -10.20 -9.10
N ARG A 89 4.56 -9.58 -8.26
CA ARG A 89 4.99 -9.10 -6.96
C ARG A 89 5.40 -10.23 -6.01
N VAL A 90 4.69 -11.35 -6.03
CA VAL A 90 5.06 -12.55 -5.26
C VAL A 90 6.41 -13.07 -5.72
N ASN A 91 6.65 -13.15 -7.04
CA ASN A 91 7.92 -13.61 -7.59
C ASN A 91 9.07 -12.69 -7.16
N GLU A 92 8.91 -11.37 -7.23
CA GLU A 92 9.94 -10.42 -6.76
C GLU A 92 10.28 -10.61 -5.28
N LEU A 93 9.27 -10.76 -4.41
CA LEU A 93 9.49 -10.96 -2.98
C LEU A 93 10.17 -12.30 -2.69
N LEU A 94 9.86 -13.34 -3.45
CA LEU A 94 10.53 -14.65 -3.35
C LEU A 94 11.99 -14.56 -3.82
N ASP A 95 12.28 -13.83 -4.90
CA ASP A 95 13.64 -13.62 -5.38
C ASP A 95 14.49 -12.86 -4.35
N LEU A 96 13.94 -11.79 -3.76
CA LEU A 96 14.58 -11.07 -2.66
C LEU A 96 14.79 -11.95 -1.44
N PHE A 97 13.84 -12.84 -1.13
CA PHE A 97 13.96 -13.77 -0.02
C PHE A 97 15.09 -14.79 -0.23
N LEU A 98 15.24 -15.31 -1.45
CA LEU A 98 16.35 -16.20 -1.80
C LEU A 98 17.70 -15.47 -1.70
N LEU A 99 17.76 -14.20 -2.11
CA LEU A 99 18.94 -13.37 -1.93
C LEU A 99 19.27 -13.16 -0.45
N ALA A 100 18.29 -12.75 0.37
CA ALA A 100 18.47 -12.56 1.81
C ALA A 100 18.93 -13.85 2.49
N GLN A 101 18.37 -15.00 2.09
CA GLN A 101 18.80 -16.31 2.55
C GLN A 101 20.25 -16.61 2.17
N SER A 102 20.67 -16.30 0.94
CA SER A 102 22.05 -16.51 0.49
C SER A 102 23.07 -15.67 1.27
N LEU A 103 22.64 -14.51 1.78
CA LEU A 103 23.42 -13.59 2.60
C LEU A 103 23.34 -13.89 4.10
N GLY A 104 22.45 -14.79 4.52
CA GLY A 104 22.22 -15.12 5.93
C GLY A 104 21.49 -14.04 6.73
N ASP A 105 20.86 -13.07 6.06
CA ASP A 105 20.20 -11.94 6.71
C ASP A 105 18.83 -12.33 7.28
N GLN A 106 18.81 -12.73 8.55
CA GLN A 106 17.61 -13.22 9.23
C GLN A 106 16.56 -12.11 9.46
N GLU A 107 16.99 -10.86 9.62
CA GLU A 107 16.08 -9.75 9.83
C GLU A 107 15.32 -9.44 8.54
N TRP A 108 16.06 -9.36 7.43
CA TRP A 108 15.47 -9.12 6.11
C TRP A 108 14.56 -10.27 5.68
N MET A 109 14.97 -11.53 5.92
CA MET A 109 14.11 -12.70 5.69
C MET A 109 12.79 -12.62 6.46
N ARG A 110 12.81 -12.17 7.72
CA ARG A 110 11.60 -12.03 8.55
C ARG A 110 10.66 -10.96 7.99
N GLU A 111 11.21 -9.81 7.58
CA GLU A 111 10.44 -8.73 6.96
C GLU A 111 9.78 -9.22 5.67
N LEU A 112 10.55 -9.82 4.75
CA LEU A 112 10.02 -10.32 3.47
C LEU A 112 8.92 -11.38 3.67
N ARG A 113 9.07 -12.25 4.69
CA ARG A 113 8.03 -13.23 5.04
C ARG A 113 6.75 -12.57 5.55
N GLN A 114 6.85 -11.49 6.32
CA GLN A 114 5.66 -10.74 6.76
C GLN A 114 4.93 -10.13 5.56
N ARG A 115 5.66 -9.57 4.60
CA ARG A 115 5.10 -9.00 3.36
C ARG A 115 4.43 -10.07 2.49
N LEU A 116 5.09 -11.20 2.24
CA LEU A 116 4.51 -12.35 1.52
C LEU A 116 3.22 -12.87 2.17
N THR A 117 3.18 -12.91 3.51
CA THR A 117 1.99 -13.39 4.24
C THR A 117 0.79 -12.46 4.03
N LYS A 118 1.01 -11.14 3.93
CA LYS A 118 -0.08 -10.18 3.65
C LYS A 118 -0.68 -10.34 2.24
N ILE A 119 0.02 -11.01 1.32
CA ILE A 119 -0.38 -11.15 -0.09
C ILE A 119 -1.13 -12.46 -0.36
N MET A 120 -0.83 -13.54 0.36
CA MET A 120 -1.41 -14.88 0.13
C MET A 120 -2.70 -15.16 0.93
N ILE A 121 -3.39 -14.13 1.43
CA ILE A 121 -4.63 -14.23 2.23
C ILE A 121 -5.86 -13.94 1.36
#